data_AF-A0A7X3FJH7-F1
#
_entry.id   AF-A0A7X3FJH7-F1
#
_cell.length_a   1.000
_cell.length_b   1.000
_cell.length_c   1.000
_cell.angle_alpha   90.00
_cell.angle_beta   90.00
_cell.angle_gamma   90.00
#
_symmetry.space_group_name_H-M   'P 1'
#
loop_
_entity.id
_entity.type
_entity.pdbx_description
1 polymer ?
#
loop_
_entity_poly.entity_id
_entity_poly.type
_entity_poly.pdbx_seq_one_letter_code
_entity_poly.pdbx_strand_id
1 'polypeptide(L)'
;MLETIQIALSVLIFITLLFSVLFSFRSRRQTDPKQKGINTALMNISMGLMLIVIAITQLFFMSDTATRRVFGTVCMLLGLFNLFAGIRNYAYFNRMSR
;
A
#
# COMPACT_ATOMS: atom_id res chain seq x y z
N MET A 1 21.96 9.34 -12.47
CA MET A 1 20.55 9.14 -12.87
C MET A 1 19.88 7.97 -12.13
N LEU A 2 20.46 6.77 -12.10
CA LEU A 2 19.87 5.62 -11.39
C LEU A 2 19.71 5.87 -9.88
N GLU A 3 20.71 6.45 -9.22
CA GLU A 3 20.67 6.77 -7.79
C GLU A 3 19.55 7.78 -7.45
N THR A 4 19.33 8.78 -8.31
CA THR A 4 18.27 9.78 -8.15
C THR A 4 16.88 9.11 -8.15
N ILE A 5 16.68 8.12 -9.02
CA ILE A 5 15.42 7.36 -9.10
C ILE A 5 15.25 6.50 -7.85
N GLN A 6 16.29 5.83 -7.37
CA GLN A 6 16.25 5.05 -6.13
C GLN A 6 15.90 5.89 -4.90
N ILE A 7 16.48 7.09 -4.79
CA ILE A 7 16.18 8.03 -3.70
C ILE A 7 14.72 8.49 -3.78
N ALA A 8 14.25 8.86 -4.99
CA ALA A 8 12.86 9.27 -5.18
C ALA A 8 11.85 8.16 -4.82
N LEU A 9 12.12 6.92 -5.23
CA LEU A 9 11.30 5.76 -4.88
C LEU A 9 11.31 5.49 -3.37
N SER A 10 12.48 5.63 -2.72
CA SER A 10 12.61 5.46 -1.27
C SER A 10 11.78 6.50 -0.51
N VAL A 11 11.84 7.78 -0.93
CA VAL A 11 11.00 8.84 -0.35
C VAL A 11 9.51 8.56 -0.57
N LEU A 12 9.11 8.07 -1.75
CA LEU A 12 7.73 7.69 -2.02
C LEU A 12 7.24 6.55 -1.12
N ILE A 13 8.11 5.59 -0.78
CA ILE A 13 7.81 4.53 0.20
C ILE A 13 7.55 5.14 1.58
N PHE A 14 8.38 6.08 2.04
CA PHE A 14 8.16 6.76 3.33
C PHE A 14 6.84 7.55 3.35
N ILE A 15 6.50 8.24 2.26
CA ILE A 15 5.25 8.99 2.14
C ILE A 15 4.05 8.03 2.21
N THR A 16 4.07 6.95 1.42
CA THR A 16 2.98 5.94 1.41
C THR A 16 2.86 5.22 2.76
N LEU A 17 3.97 5.01 3.46
CA LEU A 17 3.99 4.47 4.82
C LEU A 17 3.36 5.43 5.82
N LEU A 18 3.68 6.73 5.77
CA LEU A 18 3.04 7.75 6.61
C LEU A 18 1.52 7.78 6.38
N PHE A 19 1.06 7.75 5.13
CA PHE A 19 -0.37 7.67 4.82
C PHE A 19 -1.02 6.41 5.39
N SER A 20 -0.37 5.25 5.23
CA SER A 20 -0.85 3.98 5.81
C SER A 20 -1.00 4.08 7.34
N VAL A 21 -0.02 4.66 8.03
CA VAL A 21 -0.06 4.86 9.49
C VAL A 21 -1.17 5.83 9.91
N LEU A 22 -1.33 6.94 9.19
CA LEU A 22 -2.39 7.93 9.46
C LEU A 22 -3.79 7.33 9.28
N PHE A 23 -4.02 6.57 8.22
CA PHE A 23 -5.29 5.88 8.00
C PHE A 23 -5.52 4.76 9.01
N SER A 24 -4.46 4.05 9.44
CA SER A 24 -4.53 3.04 10.51
C SER A 24 -4.96 3.65 11.85
N PHE A 25 -4.36 4.78 12.23
CA PHE A 25 -4.75 5.53 13.43
C PHE A 25 -6.19 6.06 13.35
N ARG A 26 -6.59 6.60 12.19
CA ARG A 26 -7.97 7.08 11.96
C ARG A 26 -8.99 5.94 11.95
N SER A 27 -8.66 4.77 11.41
CA SER A 27 -9.55 3.60 11.40
C SER A 27 -9.83 3.10 12.82
N ARG A 28 -8.80 3.06 13.68
CA ARG A 28 -8.95 2.60 15.08
C ARG A 28 -9.72 3.56 15.98
N ARG A 29 -9.72 4.86 15.67
CA ARG A 29 -10.41 5.90 16.46
C ARG A 29 -11.87 6.13 16.06
N GLN A 30 -12.37 5.51 14.99
CA GLN A 30 -13.75 5.70 14.53
C GLN A 30 -14.68 4.62 15.10
N THR A 31 -15.74 5.06 15.79
CA THR A 31 -16.79 4.22 16.38
C THR A 31 -17.91 3.91 15.39
N ASP A 32 -18.14 4.76 14.39
CA ASP A 32 -19.12 4.50 13.34
C ASP A 32 -18.63 3.35 12.42
N PRO A 33 -19.36 2.21 12.35
CA PRO A 33 -18.97 1.07 11.53
C PRO A 33 -18.80 1.41 10.04
N LYS A 34 -19.52 2.40 9.52
CA LYS A 34 -19.40 2.86 8.12
C LYS A 34 -18.09 3.60 7.90
N GLN A 35 -17.82 4.62 8.73
CA GLN A 35 -16.59 5.42 8.62
C GLN A 35 -15.35 4.58 8.91
N LYS A 36 -15.47 3.62 9.83
CA LYS A 36 -14.45 2.62 10.12
C LYS A 36 -14.16 1.75 8.90
N GLY A 37 -15.18 1.23 8.21
CA GLY A 37 -15.04 0.43 6.99
C GLY A 37 -14.34 1.17 5.85
N ILE A 38 -14.71 2.44 5.63
CA ILE A 38 -14.05 3.30 4.63
C ILE A 38 -12.58 3.54 4.98
N ASN A 39 -12.28 3.88 6.24
CA ASN A 39 -10.90 4.13 6.67
C ASN A 39 -10.04 2.87 6.61
N THR A 40 -10.59 1.69 6.92
CA THR A 40 -9.89 0.40 6.75
C THR A 40 -9.64 0.09 5.27
N ALA A 41 -10.61 0.38 4.39
CA ALA A 41 -10.43 0.21 2.96
C ALA A 41 -9.32 1.10 2.40
N LEU A 42 -9.29 2.38 2.79
CA LEU A 42 -8.22 3.32 2.41
C LEU A 42 -6.85 2.88 2.95
N MET A 43 -6.79 2.37 4.18
CA MET A 43 -5.56 1.80 4.74
C MET A 43 -5.04 0.63 3.90
N ASN A 44 -5.91 -0.29 3.49
CA ASN A 44 -5.52 -1.43 2.64
C ASN A 44 -5.05 -0.99 1.25
N ILE A 45 -5.69 0.04 0.66
CA ILE A 45 -5.23 0.64 -0.60
C ILE A 45 -3.83 1.25 -0.43
N SER A 46 -3.61 2.05 0.62
CA SER A 46 -2.31 2.68 0.88
C SER A 46 -1.21 1.66 1.15
N MET A 47 -1.49 0.63 1.95
CA MET A 47 -0.55 -0.47 2.21
C MET A 47 -0.27 -1.27 0.94
N GLY A 48 -1.29 -1.54 0.12
CA GLY A 48 -1.14 -2.21 -1.16
C GLY A 48 -0.24 -1.44 -2.12
N LEU A 49 -0.46 -0.13 -2.24
CA LEU A 49 0.36 0.75 -3.06
C LEU A 49 1.82 0.79 -2.58
N MET A 50 2.04 0.89 -1.27
CA MET A 50 3.38 0.85 -0.66
C MET A 50 4.12 -0.45 -1.04
N LEU A 51 3.47 -1.61 -0.91
CA LEU A 51 4.07 -2.91 -1.25
C LEU A 51 4.40 -3.03 -2.74
N ILE A 52 3.57 -2.47 -3.62
CA ILE A 52 3.86 -2.43 -5.07
C ILE A 52 5.09 -1.57 -5.35
N VAL A 53 5.21 -0.40 -4.73
CA VAL A 53 6.39 0.49 -4.90
C VAL A 53 7.66 -0.17 -4.36
N ILE A 54 7.57 -0.88 -3.23
CA ILE A 54 8.69 -1.68 -2.68
C ILE A 54 9.08 -2.79 -3.67
N ALA A 55 8.11 -3.51 -4.22
CA ALA A 55 8.37 -4.57 -5.19
C ALA A 55 9.08 -4.05 -6.44
N ILE A 56 8.62 -2.93 -7.01
CA ILE A 56 9.26 -2.30 -8.17
C ILE A 56 10.72 -1.92 -7.85
N THR A 57 10.96 -1.34 -6.68
CA THR A 57 12.31 -0.97 -6.25
C THR A 57 13.22 -2.19 -6.12
N GLN A 58 12.72 -3.31 -5.57
CA GLN A 58 13.51 -4.54 -5.37
C GLN A 58 13.73 -5.32 -6.67
N LEU A 59 12.79 -5.28 -7.62
CA LEU A 59 12.88 -6.03 -8.88
C LEU A 59 13.70 -5.32 -9.96
N PHE A 60 13.69 -3.99 -10.01
CA PHE A 60 14.28 -3.23 -11.13
C PHE A 60 15.54 -2.46 -10.78
N PHE A 61 15.70 -2.00 -9.54
CA PHE A 61 16.77 -1.03 -9.20
C PHE A 61 17.88 -1.60 -8.35
N MET A 62 17.75 -2.83 -7.86
CA MET A 62 18.61 -3.39 -6.84
C MET A 62 19.26 -4.70 -7.32
N SER A 63 20.53 -4.91 -6.97
CA SER A 63 21.39 -5.99 -7.49
C SER A 63 20.69 -7.35 -7.51
N ASP A 64 20.86 -8.10 -8.61
CA ASP A 64 20.23 -9.40 -8.89
C ASP A 64 20.67 -10.47 -7.86
N THR A 65 20.02 -10.46 -6.71
CA THR A 65 20.15 -11.51 -5.69
C THR A 65 18.84 -12.28 -5.65
N ALA A 66 18.91 -13.61 -5.71
CA ALA A 66 17.73 -14.48 -5.75
C ALA A 66 16.73 -14.17 -4.63
N THR A 67 17.22 -13.91 -3.41
CA THR A 67 16.43 -13.55 -2.24
C THR A 67 15.59 -12.28 -2.46
N ARG A 68 16.15 -11.27 -3.13
CA ARG A 68 15.47 -9.98 -3.36
C ARG A 68 14.41 -10.09 -4.44
N ARG A 69 14.69 -10.89 -5.48
CA ARG A 69 13.71 -11.18 -6.54
C ARG A 69 12.49 -11.93 -5.97
N VAL A 70 12.72 -12.90 -5.09
CA VAL A 70 11.63 -13.60 -4.36
C VAL A 70 10.86 -12.61 -3.48
N PHE A 71 11.56 -11.81 -2.66
CA PHE A 71 10.93 -10.82 -1.79
C PHE A 71 10.10 -9.80 -2.58
N GLY A 72 10.64 -9.23 -3.65
CA GLY A 72 9.95 -8.30 -4.52
C GLY A 72 8.70 -8.91 -5.14
N THR A 73 8.76 -10.17 -5.58
CA THR A 73 7.60 -10.89 -6.13
C THR A 73 6.51 -11.10 -5.07
N VAL A 74 6.87 -11.51 -3.85
CA VAL A 74 5.91 -11.67 -2.75
C VAL A 74 5.27 -10.33 -2.39
N CYS A 75 6.07 -9.27 -2.27
CA CYS A 75 5.55 -7.92 -2.04
C CYS A 75 4.61 -7.47 -3.16
N MET A 76 4.91 -7.77 -4.42
CA MET A 76 4.06 -7.44 -5.56
C MET A 76 2.68 -8.11 -5.43
N LEU A 77 2.66 -9.42 -5.15
CA LEU A 77 1.43 -10.19 -5.01
C LEU A 77 0.58 -9.71 -3.82
N LEU A 78 1.20 -9.51 -2.66
CA LEU A 78 0.52 -8.98 -1.48
C LEU A 78 0.01 -7.56 -1.70
N GLY A 79 0.80 -6.73 -2.39
CA GLY A 79 0.44 -5.36 -2.73
C GLY A 79 -0.79 -5.28 -3.64
N LEU A 80 -0.80 -6.09 -4.70
CA LEU A 80 -1.95 -6.20 -5.61
C LEU A 80 -3.19 -6.74 -4.90
N PHE A 81 -3.05 -7.76 -4.04
CA PHE A 81 -4.16 -8.30 -3.27
C PHE A 81 -4.76 -7.26 -2.33
N ASN A 82 -3.93 -6.53 -1.58
CA ASN A 82 -4.37 -5.48 -0.67
C ASN A 82 -5.01 -4.29 -1.40
N LEU A 83 -4.47 -3.92 -2.57
CA LEU A 83 -5.04 -2.87 -3.40
C LEU A 83 -6.42 -3.27 -3.92
N PHE A 84 -6.58 -4.47 -4.46
CA PHE A 84 -7.85 -4.97 -4.98
C PHE A 84 -8.90 -5.11 -3.87
N ALA A 85 -8.54 -5.72 -2.74
CA ALA A 85 -9.42 -5.87 -1.59
C ALA A 85 -9.83 -4.50 -1.02
N GLY A 86 -8.88 -3.56 -0.95
CA GLY A 86 -9.13 -2.19 -0.51
C GLY A 86 -10.12 -1.45 -1.41
N ILE A 87 -9.93 -1.49 -2.74
CA ILE A 87 -10.84 -0.86 -3.71
C ILE A 87 -12.25 -1.47 -3.62
N ARG A 88 -12.35 -2.81 -3.54
CA ARG A 88 -13.63 -3.52 -3.41
C ARG A 88 -14.37 -3.11 -2.14
N ASN A 89 -13.67 -3.08 -1.00
CA ASN A 89 -14.27 -2.69 0.27
C ASN A 89 -14.68 -1.22 0.27
N TYR A 90 -13.85 -0.33 -0.30
CA TYR A 90 -14.19 1.08 -0.43
C TYR A 90 -15.48 1.26 -1.25
N ALA A 91 -15.61 0.58 -2.39
CA ALA A 91 -16.80 0.63 -3.21
C ALA A 91 -18.05 0.09 -2.49
N TYR A 92 -17.91 -0.97 -1.68
CA TYR A 92 -19.01 -1.53 -0.89
C TYR A 92 -19.53 -0.53 0.17
N PHE A 93 -18.64 0.00 1.01
CA PHE A 93 -19.04 0.95 2.06
C PHE A 93 -19.50 2.30 1.49
N ASN A 94 -18.95 2.74 0.36
CA ASN A 94 -19.39 3.95 -0.32
C ASN A 94 -20.80 3.79 -0.92
N ARG A 95 -21.15 2.60 -1.43
CA ARG A 95 -22.50 2.31 -1.94
C ARG A 95 -23.55 2.18 -0.84
N MET A 96 -23.15 1.74 0.35
CA MET A 96 -23.99 1.76 1.56
C MET A 96 -24.29 3.19 2.08
N SER A 97 -23.78 4.23 1.40
CA SER A 97 -24.02 5.64 1.71
C SER A 97 -25.18 6.29 0.94
N ARG A 98 -25.84 5.57 0.03
CA ARG A 98 -27.12 5.97 -0.56
C ARG A 98 -28.23 5.15 0.06
#